data_AF-A0A833GQJ9-F1
#
_entry.id   AF-A0A833GQJ9-F1
#
_cell.length_a   1.000
_cell.length_b   1.000
_cell.length_c   1.000
_cell.angle_alpha   90.00
_cell.angle_beta   90.00
_cell.angle_gamma   90.00
#
_symmetry.space_group_name_H-M   'P 1'
#
loop_
_entity.id
_entity.type
_entity.pdbx_description
1 polymer ?
#
loop_
_entity_poly.entity_id
_entity_poly.type
_entity_poly.pdbx_seq_one_letter_code
_entity_poly.pdbx_strand_id
1 'polypeptide(L)'
;MKHCPPGNPAPIQALLIVPLLMLLALPAQADIYKCKLPNGGTEISNSPCPSGSGTLTARPDETVPAESRQQAERDVARMRDFVTQREAEQRREEAAERQLQAEDRQRAATQRVYQTPSMEECLRELGQQTLDSKRRSELESICRAKARQEPTQVVVPVHGGVLYSPDACIRNVQRQHLHPAEQERRIAACRGVVLPPPDRPQGAPTRPAPRPLKPCPRDDRYCVR
;
A
#
# COMPACT_ATOMS: atom_id res chain seq x y z
N MET A 1 -86.26 -0.73 39.30
CA MET A 1 -85.22 -1.39 38.49
C MET A 1 -83.87 -1.01 39.11
N LYS A 2 -83.40 -1.74 40.14
CA LYS A 2 -82.38 -2.82 40.06
C LYS A 2 -81.17 -2.42 39.22
N HIS A 3 -79.98 -2.36 39.82
CA HIS A 3 -78.74 -3.06 39.41
C HIS A 3 -77.65 -2.84 40.50
N CYS A 4 -77.28 -3.93 41.20
CA CYS A 4 -76.06 -4.02 42.02
C CYS A 4 -74.86 -4.39 41.13
N PRO A 5 -73.63 -3.94 41.44
CA PRO A 5 -72.42 -4.48 40.83
C PRO A 5 -71.97 -5.79 41.51
N PRO A 6 -71.39 -6.75 40.77
CA PRO A 6 -70.83 -7.97 41.33
C PRO A 6 -69.46 -7.74 41.98
N GLY A 7 -69.27 -8.28 43.18
CA GLY A 7 -67.98 -8.38 43.85
C GLY A 7 -67.12 -9.47 43.20
N ASN A 8 -65.89 -9.11 42.82
CA ASN A 8 -64.89 -10.04 42.31
C ASN A 8 -64.28 -10.87 43.45
N PRO A 9 -64.11 -12.19 43.29
CA PRO A 9 -63.36 -13.01 44.24
C PRO A 9 -61.85 -12.76 44.12
N ALA A 10 -61.19 -12.60 45.26
CA ALA A 10 -59.76 -12.37 45.38
C ALA A 10 -58.90 -13.53 44.81
N PRO A 11 -57.70 -13.24 44.26
CA PRO A 11 -56.84 -14.24 43.61
C PRO A 11 -55.98 -15.01 44.62
N ILE A 12 -56.50 -16.11 45.17
CA ILE A 12 -55.74 -17.03 46.03
C ILE A 12 -54.59 -17.71 45.25
N GLN A 13 -54.64 -17.73 43.92
CA GLN A 13 -53.58 -18.29 43.05
C GLN A 13 -52.25 -17.50 43.06
N ALA A 14 -52.25 -16.22 43.44
CA ALA A 14 -51.02 -15.42 43.44
C ALA A 14 -50.08 -15.75 44.60
N LEU A 15 -50.58 -16.40 45.67
CA LEU A 15 -49.82 -16.62 46.90
C LEU A 15 -48.88 -17.84 46.84
N LEU A 16 -49.08 -18.76 45.88
CA LEU A 16 -48.24 -19.96 45.71
C LEU A 16 -47.09 -19.78 44.70
N ILE A 17 -47.12 -18.74 43.87
CA ILE A 17 -46.10 -18.51 42.83
C ILE A 17 -44.85 -17.84 43.42
N VAL A 18 -45.01 -16.98 44.43
CA VAL A 18 -43.92 -16.28 45.11
C VAL A 18 -42.94 -17.22 45.84
N PRO A 19 -43.37 -18.23 46.62
CA PRO A 19 -42.42 -19.16 47.25
C PRO A 19 -41.73 -20.05 46.22
N LEU A 20 -42.38 -20.41 45.11
CA LEU A 20 -41.77 -21.23 44.06
C LEU A 20 -40.63 -20.50 43.34
N LEU A 21 -40.76 -19.19 43.07
CA LEU A 21 -39.68 -18.40 42.46
C LEU A 21 -38.47 -18.21 43.40
N MET A 22 -38.70 -18.14 44.71
CA MET A 22 -37.62 -18.01 45.72
C MET A 22 -36.74 -19.28 45.82
N LEU A 23 -37.29 -20.47 45.54
CA LEU A 23 -36.50 -21.71 45.53
C LEU A 23 -35.58 -21.86 44.29
N LEU A 24 -35.85 -21.14 43.19
CA LEU A 24 -34.99 -21.19 41.99
C LEU A 24 -33.76 -20.26 42.08
N ALA A 25 -33.68 -19.40 43.10
CA ALA A 25 -32.56 -18.48 43.29
C ALA A 25 -31.44 -19.04 44.18
N LEU A 26 -31.46 -20.34 44.53
CA LEU A 26 -30.32 -20.94 45.20
C LEU A 26 -29.17 -21.09 44.18
N PRO A 27 -27.99 -20.52 44.46
CA PRO A 27 -26.83 -20.70 43.59
C PRO A 27 -26.51 -22.19 43.55
N ALA A 28 -26.65 -22.79 42.38
CA ALA A 28 -26.17 -24.14 42.12
C ALA A 28 -24.64 -24.09 42.09
N GLN A 29 -24.01 -24.19 43.26
CA GLN A 29 -22.59 -24.43 43.41
C GLN A 29 -22.32 -25.84 42.87
N ALA A 30 -21.90 -25.94 41.62
CA ALA A 30 -21.57 -27.21 40.98
C ALA A 30 -20.10 -27.52 41.24
N ASP A 31 -19.82 -28.19 42.35
CA ASP A 31 -18.49 -28.75 42.62
C ASP A 31 -18.21 -29.86 41.60
N ILE A 32 -17.04 -29.81 40.96
CA ILE A 32 -16.58 -30.86 40.05
C ILE A 32 -15.79 -31.89 40.85
N TYR A 33 -16.32 -33.11 40.93
CA TYR A 33 -15.74 -34.22 41.67
C TYR A 33 -15.02 -35.19 40.74
N LYS A 34 -13.77 -35.55 41.07
CA LYS A 34 -13.08 -36.66 40.42
C LYS A 34 -13.31 -37.94 41.22
N CYS A 35 -14.10 -38.86 40.69
CA CYS A 35 -14.47 -40.12 41.31
C CYS A 35 -13.60 -41.27 40.81
N LYS A 36 -13.09 -42.10 41.71
CA LYS A 36 -12.39 -43.34 41.36
C LYS A 36 -13.39 -44.51 41.36
N LEU A 37 -13.67 -45.08 40.20
CA LEU A 37 -14.60 -46.20 40.02
C LEU A 37 -14.00 -47.51 40.57
N PRO A 38 -14.85 -48.49 40.94
CA PRO A 38 -14.41 -49.78 41.46
C PRO A 38 -13.61 -50.61 40.43
N ASN A 39 -13.71 -50.30 39.14
CA ASN A 39 -12.91 -50.90 38.07
C ASN A 39 -11.49 -50.29 37.92
N GLY A 40 -11.12 -49.33 38.78
CA GLY A 40 -9.83 -48.63 38.73
C GLY A 40 -9.80 -47.39 37.83
N GLY A 41 -10.88 -47.09 37.08
CA GLY A 41 -11.00 -45.89 36.26
C GLY A 41 -11.31 -44.63 37.07
N THR A 42 -11.13 -43.45 36.46
CA THR A 42 -11.55 -42.17 37.05
C THR A 42 -12.53 -41.44 36.16
N GLU A 43 -13.63 -40.96 36.74
CA GLU A 43 -14.66 -40.19 36.06
C GLU A 43 -14.80 -38.81 36.71
N ILE A 44 -15.13 -37.80 35.90
CA ILE A 44 -15.40 -36.45 36.37
C ILE A 44 -16.92 -36.31 36.43
N SER A 45 -17.46 -36.12 37.63
CA SER A 45 -18.89 -35.94 37.84
C SER A 45 -19.19 -34.57 38.45
N ASN A 46 -20.32 -33.99 38.07
CA ASN A 46 -20.90 -32.80 38.71
C ASN A 46 -21.75 -33.15 39.95
N SER A 47 -21.78 -34.42 40.35
CA SER A 47 -22.46 -34.91 41.56
C SER A 47 -21.46 -35.62 42.47
N PRO A 48 -21.70 -35.64 43.80
CA PRO A 48 -20.84 -36.38 44.73
C PRO A 48 -20.73 -37.86 44.31
N CYS A 49 -19.54 -38.41 44.50
CA CYS A 49 -19.22 -39.77 44.08
C CYS A 49 -20.15 -40.80 44.79
N PRO A 50 -20.74 -41.77 44.07
CA PRO A 50 -21.64 -42.76 44.66
C PRO A 50 -20.92 -43.60 45.72
N SER A 51 -21.66 -43.98 46.78
CA SER A 51 -21.16 -44.75 47.92
C SER A 51 -20.44 -46.03 47.46
N GLY A 52 -19.11 -46.04 47.57
CA GLY A 52 -18.24 -47.12 47.06
C GLY A 52 -17.14 -46.65 46.10
N SER A 53 -17.18 -45.39 45.65
CA SER A 53 -16.12 -44.75 44.86
C SER A 53 -15.42 -43.65 45.67
N GLY A 54 -14.09 -43.59 45.59
CA GLY A 54 -13.28 -42.62 46.35
C GLY A 54 -13.19 -41.28 45.62
N THR A 55 -13.55 -40.18 46.28
CA THR A 55 -13.35 -38.82 45.77
C THR A 55 -11.86 -38.46 45.86
N LEU A 56 -11.21 -38.23 44.72
CA LEU A 56 -9.76 -37.95 44.68
C LEU A 56 -9.44 -36.47 44.91
N THR A 57 -10.23 -35.56 44.32
CA THR A 57 -10.10 -34.11 44.48
C THR A 57 -11.44 -33.46 44.13
N ALA A 58 -11.93 -32.56 44.98
CA ALA A 58 -13.01 -31.64 44.66
C ALA A 58 -12.39 -30.26 44.41
N ARG A 59 -12.60 -29.69 43.23
CA ARG A 59 -12.21 -28.31 42.94
C ARG A 59 -13.48 -27.45 43.02
N PRO A 60 -13.56 -26.51 43.98
CA PRO A 60 -14.67 -25.57 44.03
C PRO A 60 -14.69 -24.72 42.76
N ASP A 61 -15.89 -24.39 42.28
CA ASP A 61 -16.03 -23.42 41.19
C ASP A 61 -15.57 -22.04 41.70
N GLU A 62 -14.55 -21.48 41.06
CA GLU A 62 -13.97 -20.21 41.47
C GLU A 62 -14.91 -19.08 41.02
N THR A 63 -15.81 -18.71 41.93
CA THR A 63 -16.81 -17.69 41.66
C THR A 63 -16.15 -16.31 41.64
N VAL A 64 -15.92 -15.78 40.43
CA VAL A 64 -15.42 -14.42 40.24
C VAL A 64 -16.42 -13.44 40.88
N PRO A 65 -15.99 -12.60 41.85
CA PRO A 65 -16.90 -11.67 42.50
C PRO A 65 -17.44 -10.65 41.48
N ALA A 66 -18.71 -10.27 41.62
CA ALA A 66 -19.41 -9.42 40.65
C ALA A 66 -18.71 -8.06 40.44
N GLU A 67 -18.05 -7.55 41.47
CA GLU A 67 -17.23 -6.33 41.41
C GLU A 67 -16.03 -6.46 40.46
N SER A 68 -15.35 -7.62 40.46
CA SER A 68 -14.22 -7.90 39.58
C SER A 68 -14.68 -7.99 38.12
N ARG A 69 -15.86 -8.60 37.87
CA ARG A 69 -16.48 -8.59 36.54
C ARG A 69 -16.77 -7.17 36.06
N GLN A 70 -17.39 -6.34 36.90
CA GLN A 70 -17.74 -4.98 36.52
C GLN A 70 -16.50 -4.07 36.31
N GLN A 71 -15.41 -4.33 37.02
CA GLN A 71 -14.12 -3.66 36.78
C GLN A 71 -13.52 -4.10 35.43
N ALA A 72 -13.48 -5.41 35.18
CA ALA A 72 -12.97 -5.94 33.92
C ALA A 72 -13.75 -5.40 32.70
N GLU A 73 -15.08 -5.30 32.79
CA GLU A 73 -15.90 -4.70 31.73
C GLU A 73 -15.56 -3.23 31.47
N ARG A 74 -15.34 -2.45 32.53
CA ARG A 74 -14.91 -1.05 32.42
C ARG A 74 -13.52 -0.91 31.83
N ASP A 75 -12.62 -1.82 32.17
CA ASP A 75 -11.24 -1.81 31.66
C ASP A 75 -11.22 -2.15 30.17
N VAL A 76 -12.00 -3.14 29.75
CA VAL A 76 -12.20 -3.48 28.33
C VAL A 76 -12.81 -2.29 27.57
N ALA A 77 -13.79 -1.60 28.15
CA ALA A 77 -14.35 -0.40 27.55
C ALA A 77 -13.28 0.69 27.33
N ARG A 78 -12.47 1.01 28.35
CA ARG A 78 -11.38 2.00 28.24
C ARG A 78 -10.34 1.59 27.20
N MET A 79 -9.99 0.30 27.13
CA MET A 79 -9.06 -0.20 26.12
C MET A 79 -9.61 -0.04 24.70
N ARG A 80 -10.91 -0.34 24.49
CA ARG A 80 -11.56 -0.18 23.18
C ARG A 80 -11.56 1.27 22.72
N ASP A 81 -11.88 2.18 23.63
CA ASP A 81 -11.89 3.62 23.33
C ASP A 81 -10.49 4.11 22.96
N PHE A 82 -9.47 3.69 23.71
CA PHE A 82 -8.08 4.04 23.42
C PHE A 82 -7.62 3.53 22.05
N VAL A 83 -7.92 2.26 21.72
CA VAL A 83 -7.58 1.67 20.40
C VAL A 83 -8.32 2.41 19.29
N THR A 84 -9.61 2.67 19.45
CA THR A 84 -10.42 3.38 18.45
C THR A 84 -9.87 4.78 18.19
N GLN A 85 -9.47 5.50 19.25
CA GLN A 85 -8.88 6.83 19.13
C GLN A 85 -7.54 6.78 18.38
N ARG A 86 -6.66 5.83 18.72
CA ARG A 86 -5.37 5.65 18.05
C ARG A 86 -5.50 5.28 16.58
N GLU A 87 -6.41 4.36 16.25
CA GLU A 87 -6.67 4.00 14.86
C GLU A 87 -7.28 5.16 14.07
N ALA A 88 -8.08 6.01 14.71
CA ALA A 88 -8.62 7.21 14.07
C ALA A 88 -7.52 8.24 13.80
N GLU A 89 -6.59 8.44 14.72
CA GLU A 89 -5.41 9.29 14.55
C GLU A 89 -4.51 8.78 13.42
N GLN A 90 -4.16 7.49 13.44
CA GLN A 90 -3.34 6.86 12.39
C GLN A 90 -4.00 7.01 11.01
N ARG A 91 -5.30 6.75 10.89
CA ARG A 91 -6.01 6.92 9.62
C ARG A 91 -5.99 8.37 9.12
N ARG A 92 -5.99 9.36 10.01
CA ARG A 92 -5.86 10.78 9.64
C ARG A 92 -4.46 11.10 9.16
N GLU A 93 -3.45 10.62 9.86
CA GLU A 93 -2.04 10.80 9.47
C GLU A 93 -1.74 10.15 8.12
N GLU A 94 -2.15 8.89 7.92
CA GLU A 94 -1.99 8.19 6.64
C GLU A 94 -2.76 8.86 5.50
N ALA A 95 -3.93 9.44 5.78
CA ALA A 95 -4.68 10.20 4.77
C ALA A 95 -3.95 11.50 4.40
N ALA A 96 -3.40 12.22 5.39
CA ALA A 96 -2.62 13.42 5.17
C ALA A 96 -1.32 13.12 4.41
N GLU A 97 -0.61 12.05 4.77
CA GLU A 97 0.62 11.65 4.08
C GLU A 97 0.32 11.27 2.62
N ARG A 98 -0.75 10.52 2.37
CA ARG A 98 -1.18 10.20 0.99
C ARG A 98 -1.50 11.45 0.18
N GLN A 99 -2.12 12.46 0.79
CA GLN A 99 -2.37 13.74 0.12
C GLN A 99 -1.07 14.46 -0.21
N LEU A 100 -0.13 14.56 0.72
CA LEU A 100 1.18 15.17 0.49
C LEU A 100 1.95 14.46 -0.64
N GLN A 101 2.00 13.12 -0.61
CA GLN A 101 2.63 12.34 -1.68
C GLN A 101 1.95 12.53 -3.04
N ALA A 102 0.62 12.66 -3.07
CA ALA A 102 -0.12 12.93 -4.31
C ALA A 102 0.20 14.34 -4.84
N GLU A 103 0.24 15.34 -3.97
CA GLU A 103 0.62 16.71 -4.33
C GLU A 103 2.06 16.78 -4.85
N ASP A 104 3.01 16.10 -4.20
CA ASP A 104 4.40 16.07 -4.64
C ASP A 104 4.56 15.40 -6.01
N ARG A 105 3.83 14.30 -6.25
CA ARG A 105 3.79 13.66 -7.57
C ARG A 105 3.22 14.61 -8.64
N GLN A 106 2.14 15.33 -8.32
CA GLN A 106 1.55 16.32 -9.23
C GLN A 106 2.50 17.49 -9.51
N ARG A 107 3.19 18.00 -8.48
CA ARG A 107 4.19 19.07 -8.61
C ARG A 107 5.36 18.62 -9.48
N ALA A 108 5.92 17.44 -9.22
CA ALA A 108 7.00 16.87 -10.02
C ALA A 108 6.57 16.65 -11.50
N ALA A 109 5.35 16.14 -11.72
CA ALA A 109 4.81 15.95 -13.05
C ALA A 109 4.61 17.29 -13.80
N THR A 110 4.11 18.31 -13.10
CA THR A 110 3.98 19.68 -13.64
C THR A 110 5.36 20.27 -13.98
N GLN A 111 6.35 20.08 -13.10
CA GLN A 111 7.71 20.58 -13.32
C GLN A 111 8.36 19.95 -14.55
N ARG A 112 8.14 18.66 -14.81
CA ARG A 112 8.61 18.00 -16.04
C ARG A 112 8.05 18.66 -17.30
N VAL A 113 6.76 18.99 -17.31
CA VAL A 113 6.12 19.72 -18.43
C VAL A 113 6.86 21.05 -18.71
N TYR A 114 7.19 21.81 -17.66
CA TYR A 114 7.96 23.06 -17.82
C TYR A 114 9.39 22.84 -18.33
N GLN A 115 10.05 21.74 -17.92
CA GLN A 115 11.44 21.44 -18.29
C GLN A 115 11.61 20.83 -19.68
N THR A 116 10.56 20.27 -20.29
CA THR A 116 10.65 19.69 -21.64
C THR A 116 11.10 20.73 -22.68
N PRO A 117 12.05 20.39 -23.58
CA PRO A 117 12.59 21.32 -24.56
C PRO A 117 11.70 21.44 -25.81
N SER A 118 11.03 20.36 -26.22
CA SER A 118 10.22 20.29 -27.44
C SER A 118 8.72 20.31 -27.13
N MET A 119 7.92 20.82 -28.08
CA MET A 119 6.46 20.83 -27.94
C MET A 119 5.89 19.41 -27.85
N GLU A 120 6.36 18.50 -28.71
CA GLU A 120 5.80 17.15 -28.82
C GLU A 120 6.00 16.34 -27.53
N GLU A 121 7.18 16.46 -26.92
CA GLU A 121 7.48 15.80 -25.65
C GLU A 121 6.64 16.39 -24.50
N CYS A 122 6.46 17.72 -24.48
CA CYS A 122 5.59 18.42 -23.54
C CYS A 122 4.13 17.91 -23.61
N LEU A 123 3.56 17.81 -24.83
CA LEU A 123 2.19 17.33 -25.03
C LEU A 123 2.04 15.84 -24.68
N ARG A 124 3.07 15.02 -24.94
CA ARG A 124 3.10 13.61 -24.57
C ARG A 124 3.08 13.42 -23.06
N GLU A 125 3.91 14.16 -22.32
CA GLU A 125 3.92 14.13 -20.85
C GLU A 125 2.58 14.60 -20.28
N LEU A 126 1.99 15.64 -20.87
CA LEU A 126 0.69 16.16 -20.44
C LEU A 126 -0.45 15.15 -20.68
N GLY A 127 -0.41 14.41 -21.79
CA GLY A 127 -1.40 13.37 -22.12
C GLY A 127 -1.38 12.16 -21.17
N GLN A 128 -0.30 11.96 -20.43
CA GLN A 128 -0.18 10.89 -19.43
C GLN A 128 -0.74 11.29 -18.06
N GLN A 129 -1.07 12.56 -17.84
CA GLN A 129 -1.55 13.07 -16.56
C GLN A 129 -3.08 13.16 -16.53
N THR A 130 -3.69 12.71 -15.43
CA THR A 130 -5.12 12.90 -15.16
C THR A 130 -5.35 14.26 -14.53
N LEU A 131 -5.40 15.30 -15.37
CA LEU A 131 -5.65 16.68 -14.96
C LEU A 131 -7.07 17.14 -15.30
N ASP A 132 -7.60 18.07 -14.51
CA ASP A 132 -8.83 18.77 -14.83
C ASP A 132 -8.72 19.53 -16.17
N SER A 133 -9.85 19.66 -16.88
CA SER A 133 -9.92 20.29 -18.21
C SER A 133 -9.32 21.70 -18.24
N LYS A 134 -9.60 22.52 -17.21
CA LYS A 134 -9.07 23.87 -17.07
C LYS A 134 -7.54 23.86 -16.96
N ARG A 135 -6.99 23.05 -16.05
CA ARG A 135 -5.54 22.98 -15.78
C ARG A 135 -4.78 22.40 -16.96
N ARG A 136 -5.38 21.41 -17.63
CA ARG A 136 -4.85 20.86 -18.87
C ARG A 136 -4.75 21.92 -19.96
N SER A 137 -5.80 22.72 -20.19
CA SER A 137 -5.78 23.76 -21.22
C SER A 137 -4.69 24.82 -20.99
N GLU A 138 -4.41 25.16 -19.72
CA GLU A 138 -3.35 26.09 -19.34
C GLU A 138 -1.97 25.51 -19.69
N LEU A 139 -1.69 24.27 -19.31
CA LEU A 139 -0.43 23.59 -19.62
C LEU A 139 -0.26 23.31 -21.12
N GLU A 140 -1.36 23.03 -21.84
CA GLU A 140 -1.32 22.90 -23.30
C GLU A 140 -0.90 24.22 -23.97
N SER A 141 -1.34 25.37 -23.46
CA SER A 141 -0.92 26.67 -23.98
C SER A 141 0.59 26.90 -23.78
N ILE A 142 1.14 26.46 -22.65
CA ILE A 142 2.57 26.50 -22.34
C ILE A 142 3.36 25.60 -23.31
N CYS A 143 2.88 24.38 -23.55
CA CYS A 143 3.50 23.47 -24.53
C CYS A 143 3.50 24.08 -25.94
N ARG A 144 2.39 24.70 -26.37
CA ARG A 144 2.27 25.35 -27.68
C ARG A 144 3.17 26.58 -27.80
N ALA A 145 3.43 27.29 -26.70
CA ALA A 145 4.37 28.41 -26.70
C ALA A 145 5.81 27.97 -26.97
N LYS A 146 6.22 26.78 -26.50
CA LYS A 146 7.54 26.20 -26.78
C LYS A 146 7.76 25.92 -28.27
N ALA A 147 6.71 25.46 -28.97
CA ALA A 147 6.75 25.23 -30.42
C ALA A 147 7.12 26.49 -31.22
N ARG A 148 6.74 27.68 -30.73
CA ARG A 148 7.04 28.96 -31.38
C ARG A 148 8.49 29.41 -31.20
N GLN A 149 9.18 28.87 -30.20
CA GLN A 149 10.57 29.21 -29.87
C GLN A 149 11.56 28.16 -30.37
N GLU A 150 11.09 27.02 -30.87
CA GLU A 150 11.96 25.99 -31.42
C GLU A 150 12.70 26.57 -32.62
N PRO A 151 14.04 26.71 -32.56
CA PRO A 151 14.78 27.28 -33.66
C PRO A 151 14.60 26.35 -34.84
N THR A 152 13.87 26.81 -35.86
CA THR A 152 13.76 26.12 -37.12
C THR A 152 15.19 25.89 -37.61
N GLN A 153 15.68 24.66 -37.51
CA GLN A 153 16.93 24.28 -38.13
C GLN A 153 16.68 24.37 -39.63
N VAL A 154 16.90 25.55 -40.18
CA VAL A 154 17.00 25.75 -41.61
C VAL A 154 18.19 24.90 -42.01
N VAL A 155 17.92 23.72 -42.54
CA VAL A 155 18.91 22.95 -43.28
C VAL A 155 19.24 23.82 -44.48
N VAL A 156 20.24 24.70 -44.32
CA VAL A 156 20.82 25.43 -45.43
C VAL A 156 21.40 24.34 -46.33
N PRO A 157 20.85 24.11 -47.54
CA PRO A 157 21.54 23.28 -48.48
C PRO A 157 22.86 24.01 -48.76
N VAL A 158 23.97 23.45 -48.32
CA VAL A 158 25.29 23.90 -48.77
C VAL A 158 25.37 23.50 -50.24
N HIS A 159 24.79 24.33 -51.11
CA HIS A 159 25.20 24.37 -52.49
C HIS A 159 26.67 24.73 -52.47
N GLY A 160 27.50 23.80 -52.95
CA GLY A 160 28.93 23.96 -53.08
C GLY A 160 29.24 25.25 -53.82
N GLY A 161 29.46 26.30 -53.04
CA GLY A 161 29.93 27.58 -53.51
C GLY A 161 31.34 27.39 -54.03
N VAL A 162 31.43 27.37 -55.35
CA VAL A 162 32.62 27.54 -56.18
C VAL A 162 33.56 28.55 -55.53
N LEU A 163 34.58 28.10 -54.78
CA LEU A 163 35.84 28.83 -54.49
C LEU A 163 36.81 28.08 -53.55
N TYR A 164 36.41 27.01 -52.86
CA TYR A 164 37.36 26.15 -52.16
C TYR A 164 37.80 24.99 -53.07
N SER A 165 38.95 25.14 -53.72
CA SER A 165 39.60 23.99 -54.37
C SER A 165 39.75 22.87 -53.32
N PRO A 166 39.46 21.60 -53.68
CA PRO A 166 39.70 20.43 -52.82
C PRO A 166 41.11 20.45 -52.20
N ASP A 167 42.08 21.03 -52.91
CA ASP A 167 43.48 21.17 -52.45
C ASP A 167 43.66 22.11 -51.26
N ALA A 168 42.80 23.13 -51.12
CA ALA A 168 42.81 24.01 -49.95
C ALA A 168 42.24 23.29 -48.71
N CYS A 169 41.19 22.49 -48.93
CA CYS A 169 40.59 21.65 -47.89
C CYS A 169 41.60 20.60 -47.38
N ILE A 170 42.23 19.85 -48.30
CA ILE A 170 43.22 18.82 -47.96
C ILE A 170 44.42 19.42 -47.21
N ARG A 171 44.95 20.56 -47.66
CA ARG A 171 46.06 21.25 -46.98
C ARG A 171 45.70 21.69 -45.57
N ASN A 172 44.48 22.14 -45.33
CA ASN A 172 44.03 22.50 -43.97
C ASN A 172 43.89 21.28 -43.07
N VAL A 173 43.41 20.15 -43.58
CA VAL A 173 43.32 18.90 -42.81
C VAL A 173 44.71 18.37 -42.45
N GLN A 174 45.66 18.43 -43.38
CA GLN A 174 47.04 17.99 -43.13
C GLN A 174 47.76 18.83 -42.06
N ARG A 175 47.43 20.12 -41.92
CA ARG A 175 47.98 21.00 -40.88
C ARG A 175 47.50 20.68 -39.47
N GLN A 176 46.39 19.97 -39.32
CA GLN A 176 45.80 19.66 -38.01
C GLN A 176 46.48 18.48 -37.29
N HIS A 177 47.46 17.81 -37.92
CA HIS A 177 48.23 16.70 -37.34
C HIS A 177 47.34 15.66 -36.61
N LEU A 178 46.21 15.31 -37.24
CA LEU A 178 45.23 14.38 -36.69
C LEU A 178 45.76 12.95 -36.71
N HIS A 179 45.14 12.07 -35.91
CA HIS A 179 45.38 10.64 -36.01
C HIS A 179 45.12 10.15 -37.45
N PRO A 180 45.96 9.28 -38.03
CA PRO A 180 45.93 8.97 -39.47
C PRO A 180 44.56 8.53 -39.99
N ALA A 181 43.81 7.74 -39.21
CA ALA A 181 42.46 7.29 -39.57
C ALA A 181 41.43 8.43 -39.67
N GLU A 182 41.54 9.45 -38.82
CA GLU A 182 40.62 10.60 -38.86
C GLU A 182 41.05 11.62 -39.92
N GLN A 183 42.36 11.73 -40.15
CA GLN A 183 42.92 12.55 -41.21
C GLN A 183 42.45 12.07 -42.60
N GLU A 184 42.50 10.76 -42.85
CA GLU A 184 42.04 10.15 -44.10
C GLU A 184 40.53 10.35 -44.32
N ARG A 185 39.72 10.16 -43.26
CA ARG A 185 38.28 10.39 -43.30
C ARG A 185 37.93 11.83 -43.66
N ARG A 186 38.65 12.81 -43.09
CA ARG A 186 38.44 14.23 -43.38
C ARG A 186 38.94 14.63 -44.78
N ILE A 187 40.02 14.01 -45.26
CA ILE A 187 40.46 14.16 -46.66
C ILE A 187 39.43 13.57 -47.63
N ALA A 188 38.83 12.42 -47.31
CA ALA A 188 37.75 11.83 -48.11
C ALA A 188 36.52 12.75 -48.14
N ALA A 189 36.15 13.36 -47.01
CA ALA A 189 35.09 14.35 -46.94
C ALA A 189 35.38 15.59 -47.81
N CYS A 190 36.63 16.07 -47.85
CA CYS A 190 37.06 17.15 -48.76
C CYS A 190 36.88 16.78 -50.24
N ARG A 191 36.93 15.48 -50.59
CA ARG A 191 36.72 14.95 -51.94
C ARG A 191 35.25 14.60 -52.22
N GLY A 192 34.34 14.87 -51.28
CA GLY A 192 32.92 14.54 -51.41
C GLY A 192 32.59 13.07 -51.17
N VAL A 193 33.53 12.27 -50.66
CA VAL A 193 33.33 10.85 -50.33
C VAL A 193 33.06 10.72 -48.84
N VAL A 194 31.84 10.30 -48.48
CA VAL A 194 31.47 10.07 -47.07
C VAL A 194 31.91 8.66 -46.67
N LEU A 195 32.99 8.56 -45.90
CA LEU A 195 33.38 7.30 -45.25
C LEU A 195 32.64 7.15 -43.91
N PRO A 196 32.09 5.95 -43.62
CA PRO A 196 31.50 5.65 -42.32
C PRO A 196 32.52 5.87 -41.18
N PRO A 197 32.08 6.25 -39.98
CA PRO A 197 32.97 6.43 -38.84
C PRO A 197 33.73 5.13 -38.54
N PRO A 198 35.00 5.21 -38.08
CA PRO A 198 35.71 4.01 -37.64
C PRO A 198 34.92 3.35 -36.52
N ASP A 199 34.77 2.02 -36.61
CA ASP A 199 34.16 1.23 -35.54
C ASP A 199 34.84 1.59 -34.22
N ARG A 200 34.04 2.01 -33.25
CA ARG A 200 34.53 2.30 -31.90
C ARG A 200 35.32 1.08 -31.41
N PRO A 201 36.53 1.24 -30.85
CA PRO A 201 37.20 0.15 -30.18
C PRO A 201 36.23 -0.44 -29.13
N GLN A 202 35.89 -1.71 -29.32
CA GLN A 202 35.07 -2.50 -28.42
C GLN A 202 35.83 -2.65 -27.09
N GLY A 203 35.73 -1.65 -26.23
CA GLY A 203 36.47 -1.62 -24.97
C GLY A 203 35.85 -0.71 -23.89
N ALA A 204 34.68 -0.12 -24.14
CA ALA A 204 33.91 0.48 -23.06
C ALA A 204 33.21 -0.64 -22.29
N PRO A 205 33.40 -0.77 -20.96
CA PRO A 205 32.68 -1.76 -20.18
C PRO A 205 31.19 -1.45 -20.28
N THR A 206 30.47 -2.25 -21.06
CA THR A 206 29.02 -2.33 -21.01
C THR A 206 28.64 -2.57 -19.56
N ARG A 207 28.00 -1.57 -18.95
CA ARG A 207 27.35 -1.70 -17.66
C ARG A 207 26.53 -3.00 -17.71
N PRO A 208 26.78 -3.98 -16.82
CA PRO A 208 26.10 -5.26 -16.91
C PRO A 208 24.59 -5.01 -16.85
N ALA A 209 23.86 -5.59 -17.79
CA ALA A 209 22.42 -5.55 -17.79
C ALA A 209 21.90 -6.00 -16.42
N PRO A 210 20.88 -5.33 -15.84
CA PRO A 210 20.29 -5.77 -14.60
C PRO A 210 19.83 -7.21 -14.79
N ARG A 211 20.39 -8.13 -13.98
CA ARG A 211 20.01 -9.54 -14.03
C ARG A 211 18.51 -9.61 -13.75
N PRO A 212 17.73 -10.38 -14.53
CA PRO A 212 16.33 -10.59 -14.23
C PRO A 212 16.23 -11.19 -12.82
N LEU A 213 15.54 -10.47 -11.93
CA LEU A 213 15.21 -10.97 -10.61
C LEU A 213 14.44 -12.27 -10.79
N LYS A 214 14.95 -13.36 -10.20
CA LYS A 214 14.25 -14.64 -10.21
C LYS A 214 12.88 -14.45 -9.54
N PRO A 215 11.79 -14.99 -10.11
CA PRO A 215 10.48 -14.93 -9.46
C PRO A 215 10.59 -15.60 -8.09
N CYS A 216 10.07 -14.94 -7.04
CA CYS A 216 10.06 -15.51 -5.71
C CYS A 216 9.28 -16.84 -5.73
N PRO A 217 9.84 -17.93 -5.19
CA PRO A 217 9.11 -19.19 -5.02
C PRO A 217 7.89 -18.98 -4.12
N ARG A 218 6.83 -19.74 -4.39
CA ARG A 218 5.47 -19.50 -3.88
C ARG A 218 5.34 -19.59 -2.35
N ASP A 219 6.30 -20.21 -1.68
CA ASP A 219 6.24 -20.58 -0.25
C ASP A 219 7.31 -19.89 0.62
N ASP A 220 8.04 -18.90 0.10
CA ASP A 220 9.07 -18.22 0.88
C ASP A 220 8.49 -17.05 1.70
N ARG A 221 8.44 -17.22 3.03
CA ARG A 221 7.87 -16.23 3.99
C ARG A 221 8.70 -14.95 4.09
N TYR A 222 9.90 -14.92 3.51
CA TYR A 222 10.81 -13.77 3.58
C TYR A 222 10.83 -12.93 2.29
N CYS A 223 10.09 -13.31 1.25
CA CYS A 223 9.90 -12.48 0.07
C CYS A 223 8.74 -11.49 0.30
N VAL A 224 9.04 -10.19 0.31
CA VAL A 224 8.05 -9.12 0.28
C VAL A 224 7.46 -9.06 -1.13
N ARG A 225 6.17 -9.36 -1.27
CA ARG A 225 5.43 -9.28 -2.54
C ARG A 225 5.14 -7.84 -2.94
#